data_AF-A0A5K1K3L9-F1
#
_entry.id   AF-A0A5K1K3L9-F1
#
_cell.length_a   1.000
_cell.length_b   1.000
_cell.length_c   1.000
_cell.angle_alpha   90.00
_cell.angle_beta   90.00
_cell.angle_gamma   90.00
#
_symmetry.space_group_name_H-M   'P 1'
#
loop_
_entity.id
_entity.type
_entity.pdbx_description
1 polymer ?
#
loop_
_entity_poly.entity_id
_entity_poly.type
_entity_poly.pdbx_seq_one_letter_code
_entity_poly.pdbx_strand_id
1 'polypeptide(L)'
;MDGPLPDPALHQHRARSGPIALTVAVPEPSASATAPLKRSASEAFEDASDGEGTHKKLKDADGNAKADDAGPHSDGATLANSLEEELQCGCCSAIVYRPVVVNPCQHFFCGSCVTLWIRGNQWGWRCPQPIVDPDADSNNAWLADDGNPPGHGVCGNCENILALQAPTTTRCDFCQVSFCGINVPQRCVACPLDSQQPQGFSDIGDLIQSGEVYECFDGNTVEVELMLDYLGAQGLSPKHIYKEIVQHIQNQPRQFAPLIEQEMFMDVHPVASGIDPDPRAPRRRICRVCAAEIFLFGLREWWVRERNKGFLEPHVLARPDCPDGSQCPRQKNHVSLSSAHAKEFNHIIAPPGPQPALEQAPQPVPTREHIMRSSPDFPPLVPAAPQSVPEPPREPRAGPSTTAVGPISRRLLPLMDELPSPASFLPFLVAPPEYPVDLPEFGSAASSQDFRDEVDALL
;
A
#
# COMPACT_ATOMS: atom_id res chain seq x y z
N MET A 1 62.20 17.54 5.51
CA MET A 1 62.27 16.08 5.29
C MET A 1 60.88 15.60 5.65
N ASP A 2 59.97 15.87 4.72
CA ASP A 2 58.53 15.81 4.92
C ASP A 2 58.02 14.60 4.14
N GLY A 3 57.62 13.57 4.87
CA GLY A 3 56.95 12.39 4.31
C GLY A 3 55.44 12.57 4.44
N PRO A 4 54.65 12.29 3.40
CA PRO A 4 53.20 12.40 3.47
C PRO A 4 52.59 11.18 4.20
N LEU A 5 51.57 11.45 5.01
CA LEU A 5 50.71 10.48 5.68
C LEU A 5 49.78 9.79 4.66
N PRO A 6 49.40 8.51 4.88
CA PRO A 6 48.52 7.77 3.98
C PRO A 6 47.04 8.10 4.21
N ASP A 7 46.29 8.18 3.09
CA ASP A 7 44.84 8.36 3.01
C ASP A 7 44.06 7.16 3.60
N PRO A 8 42.92 7.38 4.28
CA PRO A 8 42.03 6.31 4.68
C PRO A 8 41.15 5.85 3.51
N ALA A 9 41.15 4.54 3.28
CA ALA A 9 40.40 3.87 2.23
C ALA A 9 38.87 4.11 2.35
N LEU A 10 38.30 4.70 1.30
CA LEU A 10 36.86 4.72 1.02
C LEU A 10 36.37 3.30 0.67
N HIS A 11 35.46 2.77 1.49
CA HIS A 11 34.68 1.58 1.15
C HIS A 11 33.74 1.90 -0.03
N GLN A 12 34.08 1.42 -1.22
CA GLN A 12 33.20 1.40 -2.38
C GLN A 12 32.15 0.29 -2.22
N HIS A 13 30.90 0.66 -1.95
CA HIS A 13 29.77 -0.20 -2.27
C HIS A 13 29.54 -0.15 -3.80
N ARG A 14 29.68 -1.30 -4.45
CA ARG A 14 29.42 -1.49 -5.88
C ARG A 14 27.92 -1.30 -6.16
N ALA A 15 27.56 -0.14 -6.69
CA ALA A 15 26.34 0.02 -7.48
C ALA A 15 26.50 -0.74 -8.81
N ARG A 16 25.63 -1.71 -9.06
CA ARG A 16 25.48 -2.34 -10.39
C ARG A 16 24.50 -1.49 -11.20
N SER A 17 25.04 -0.65 -12.06
CA SER A 17 24.29 -0.02 -13.15
C SER A 17 25.12 -0.11 -14.43
N GLY A 18 24.68 -0.95 -15.37
CA GLY A 18 25.18 -0.98 -16.74
C GLY A 18 24.05 -0.54 -17.67
N PRO A 19 24.27 0.39 -18.61
CA PRO A 19 23.25 0.83 -19.54
C PRO A 19 23.15 -0.15 -20.73
N ILE A 20 21.97 -0.71 -20.97
CA ILE A 20 21.65 -1.38 -22.24
C ILE A 20 21.00 -0.34 -23.14
N ALA A 21 21.76 0.17 -24.10
CA ALA A 21 21.23 0.94 -25.22
C ALA A 21 20.67 -0.02 -26.26
N LEU A 22 19.35 -0.09 -26.39
CA LEU A 22 18.65 -0.76 -27.48
C LEU A 22 18.02 0.31 -28.38
N THR A 23 18.68 0.56 -29.51
CA THR A 23 18.13 1.28 -30.65
C THR A 23 17.11 0.39 -31.36
N VAL A 24 15.83 0.73 -31.26
CA VAL A 24 14.75 0.10 -32.05
C VAL A 24 14.40 1.01 -33.22
N ALA A 25 14.48 0.46 -34.43
CA ALA A 25 14.11 1.13 -35.67
C ALA A 25 12.58 1.23 -35.80
N VAL A 26 12.12 2.41 -36.21
CA VAL A 26 10.72 2.72 -36.55
C VAL A 26 10.42 2.30 -37.99
N PRO A 27 9.33 1.55 -38.26
CA PRO A 27 8.70 1.55 -39.56
C PRO A 27 7.38 2.34 -39.58
N GLU A 28 7.23 3.13 -40.63
CA GLU A 28 6.06 3.96 -41.01
C GLU A 28 4.79 3.14 -41.36
N PRO A 29 3.61 3.79 -41.36
CA PRO A 29 2.31 3.11 -41.25
C PRO A 29 1.72 2.68 -42.59
N SER A 30 1.05 1.52 -42.60
CA SER A 30 0.14 1.10 -43.67
C SER A 30 -1.30 1.07 -43.19
N ALA A 31 -2.17 1.50 -44.11
CA ALA A 31 -3.53 1.94 -43.88
C ALA A 31 -4.57 0.82 -43.73
N SER A 32 -5.68 1.22 -43.07
CA SER A 32 -7.07 0.85 -43.37
C SER A 32 -7.57 -0.56 -42.99
N ALA A 33 -8.45 -0.62 -41.98
CA ALA A 33 -9.77 -1.25 -42.11
C ALA A 33 -10.66 -0.98 -40.87
N THR A 34 -11.87 -0.50 -41.14
CA THR A 34 -13.02 -0.37 -40.23
C THR A 34 -13.72 -1.71 -40.01
N ALA A 35 -14.01 -2.12 -38.77
CA ALA A 35 -15.15 -3.00 -38.40
C ALA A 35 -15.25 -3.25 -36.86
N PRO A 36 -16.46 -3.57 -36.33
CA PRO A 36 -16.81 -3.44 -34.91
C PRO A 36 -16.50 -4.69 -34.08
N LEU A 37 -15.98 -4.48 -32.86
CA LEU A 37 -15.67 -5.54 -31.89
C LEU A 37 -16.91 -5.89 -31.03
N LYS A 38 -17.58 -6.99 -31.38
CA LYS A 38 -18.22 -7.90 -30.41
C LYS A 38 -17.45 -9.22 -30.50
N ARG A 39 -16.76 -9.63 -29.43
CA ARG A 39 -16.16 -10.96 -29.34
C ARG A 39 -16.98 -11.81 -28.37
N SER A 40 -17.63 -12.83 -28.92
CA SER A 40 -18.13 -13.99 -28.19
C SER A 40 -16.95 -14.90 -27.85
N ALA A 41 -16.96 -15.46 -26.64
CA ALA A 41 -15.97 -16.43 -26.18
C ALA A 41 -16.46 -17.86 -26.52
N SER A 42 -15.83 -18.49 -27.51
CA SER A 42 -15.75 -19.96 -27.67
C SER A 42 -15.08 -20.28 -29.01
N GLU A 43 -13.81 -20.70 -28.97
CA GLU A 43 -13.13 -21.57 -29.97
C GLU A 43 -11.62 -21.58 -29.67
N ALA A 44 -11.17 -22.54 -28.85
CA ALA A 44 -9.74 -22.80 -28.64
C ALA A 44 -9.52 -24.21 -28.04
N PHE A 45 -9.87 -25.28 -28.75
CA PHE A 45 -9.35 -26.64 -28.48
C PHE A 45 -9.56 -27.56 -29.69
N GLU A 46 -8.84 -27.36 -30.78
CA GLU A 46 -8.52 -28.42 -31.76
C GLU A 46 -7.20 -28.05 -32.46
N ASP A 47 -6.13 -28.82 -32.17
CA ASP A 47 -5.10 -29.33 -33.10
C ASP A 47 -3.75 -29.48 -32.42
N ALA A 48 -3.45 -30.70 -31.97
CA ALA A 48 -2.13 -31.31 -32.08
C ALA A 48 -2.23 -32.75 -31.56
N SER A 49 -2.12 -33.74 -32.44
CA SER A 49 -1.24 -34.91 -32.21
C SER A 49 -1.42 -35.97 -33.29
N ASP A 50 -0.50 -36.00 -34.27
CA ASP A 50 -0.13 -37.23 -34.97
C ASP A 50 1.40 -37.33 -34.96
N GLY A 51 1.92 -38.36 -34.29
CA GLY A 51 3.35 -38.57 -34.09
C GLY A 51 3.66 -39.96 -33.55
N GLU A 52 3.48 -40.96 -34.41
CA GLU A 52 3.92 -42.35 -34.25
C GLU A 52 5.41 -42.46 -33.88
N GLY A 53 5.71 -43.26 -32.84
CA GLY A 53 7.07 -43.50 -32.36
C GLY A 53 7.20 -44.80 -31.58
N THR A 54 7.36 -45.89 -32.32
CA THR A 54 7.44 -47.30 -31.91
C THR A 54 8.71 -47.67 -31.12
N HIS A 55 8.64 -48.06 -29.84
CA HIS A 55 9.60 -48.98 -29.17
C HIS A 55 8.94 -49.63 -27.93
N LYS A 56 8.55 -50.92 -27.96
CA LYS A 56 9.33 -52.17 -27.73
C LYS A 56 9.58 -52.53 -26.24
N LYS A 57 8.64 -53.33 -25.73
CA LYS A 57 8.83 -54.66 -25.09
C LYS A 57 9.22 -54.73 -23.59
N LEU A 58 8.21 -55.15 -22.81
CA LEU A 58 8.21 -56.08 -21.66
C LEU A 58 9.31 -55.95 -20.60
N LYS A 59 8.90 -55.71 -19.35
CA LYS A 59 9.01 -56.72 -18.29
C LYS A 59 8.22 -56.31 -17.03
N ASP A 60 7.33 -57.20 -16.61
CA ASP A 60 6.50 -57.11 -15.42
C ASP A 60 7.33 -57.05 -14.13
N ALA A 61 6.97 -56.12 -13.25
CA ALA A 61 7.17 -56.21 -11.81
C ALA A 61 6.11 -55.35 -11.11
N ASP A 62 5.16 -56.04 -10.48
CA ASP A 62 4.17 -55.52 -9.55
C ASP A 62 4.79 -54.54 -8.54
N GLY A 63 4.27 -53.32 -8.55
CA GLY A 63 4.62 -52.26 -7.62
C GLY A 63 3.53 -51.21 -7.62
N ASN A 64 2.48 -51.47 -6.86
CA ASN A 64 1.32 -50.63 -6.60
C ASN A 64 1.74 -49.22 -6.10
N ALA A 65 1.98 -48.29 -7.03
CA ALA A 65 2.16 -46.87 -6.78
C ALA A 65 0.96 -46.14 -7.38
N LYS A 66 -0.07 -45.90 -6.57
CA LYS A 66 -1.08 -44.88 -6.84
C LYS A 66 -0.38 -43.53 -6.86
N ALA A 67 -0.12 -43.03 -8.06
CA ALA A 67 0.25 -41.65 -8.28
C ALA A 67 -1.03 -40.82 -8.20
N ASP A 68 -1.26 -40.23 -7.04
CA ASP A 68 -2.28 -39.21 -6.84
C ASP A 68 -1.79 -37.93 -7.53
N ASP A 69 -2.05 -37.84 -8.83
CA ASP A 69 -1.94 -36.61 -9.63
C ASP A 69 -3.09 -35.67 -9.26
N ALA A 70 -3.02 -35.14 -8.03
CA ALA A 70 -3.89 -34.08 -7.57
C ALA A 70 -3.31 -32.76 -8.10
N GLY A 71 -3.67 -32.42 -9.34
CA GLY A 71 -3.49 -31.07 -9.84
C GLY A 71 -4.06 -30.04 -8.85
N PRO A 72 -3.52 -28.80 -8.83
CA PRO A 72 -3.95 -27.77 -7.88
C PRO A 72 -5.45 -27.50 -8.07
N HIS A 73 -6.26 -28.08 -7.20
CA HIS A 73 -7.70 -27.93 -7.18
C HIS A 73 -7.99 -26.49 -6.77
N SER A 74 -8.32 -25.64 -7.73
CA SER A 74 -8.73 -24.26 -7.44
C SER A 74 -9.95 -24.31 -6.53
N ASP A 75 -9.82 -23.80 -5.31
CA ASP A 75 -10.91 -23.71 -4.36
C ASP A 75 -11.97 -22.73 -4.88
N GLY A 76 -13.11 -23.28 -5.33
CA GLY A 76 -14.22 -22.49 -5.87
C GLY A 76 -14.77 -21.47 -4.87
N ALA A 77 -14.60 -21.69 -3.55
CA ALA A 77 -15.01 -20.72 -2.54
C ALA A 77 -14.15 -19.45 -2.59
N THR A 78 -12.84 -19.59 -2.78
CA THR A 78 -11.92 -18.44 -2.90
C THR A 78 -12.23 -17.60 -4.16
N LEU A 79 -12.57 -18.27 -5.27
CA LEU A 79 -12.98 -17.58 -6.50
C LEU A 79 -14.32 -16.85 -6.32
N ALA A 80 -15.30 -17.48 -5.66
CA ALA A 80 -16.59 -16.86 -5.38
C ALA A 80 -16.46 -15.61 -4.49
N ASN A 81 -15.63 -15.67 -3.45
CA ASN A 81 -15.36 -14.53 -2.58
C ASN A 81 -14.65 -13.38 -3.34
N SER A 82 -13.73 -13.70 -4.25
CA SER A 82 -13.05 -12.70 -5.07
C SER A 82 -14.02 -12.00 -6.04
N LEU A 83 -14.89 -12.78 -6.69
CA LEU A 83 -15.95 -12.24 -7.55
C LEU A 83 -16.97 -11.41 -6.77
N GLU A 84 -17.31 -11.82 -5.55
CA GLU A 84 -18.18 -11.04 -4.69
C GLU A 84 -17.55 -9.70 -4.32
N GLU A 85 -16.26 -9.65 -3.99
CA GLU A 85 -15.52 -8.40 -3.73
C GLU A 85 -15.51 -7.48 -4.96
N GLU A 86 -15.30 -8.02 -6.16
CA GLU A 86 -15.30 -7.26 -7.42
C GLU A 86 -16.68 -6.72 -7.81
N LEU A 87 -17.75 -7.43 -7.46
CA LEU A 87 -19.13 -7.06 -7.75
C LEU A 87 -19.77 -6.19 -6.65
N GLN A 88 -19.01 -5.72 -5.67
CA GLN A 88 -19.55 -4.81 -4.65
C GLN A 88 -19.77 -3.41 -5.21
N CYS A 89 -20.93 -2.83 -4.92
CA CYS A 89 -21.22 -1.45 -5.21
C CYS A 89 -20.36 -0.54 -4.33
N GLY A 90 -19.57 0.36 -4.94
CA GLY A 90 -18.74 1.33 -4.20
C GLY A 90 -19.49 2.31 -3.30
N CYS A 91 -20.83 2.36 -3.37
CA CYS A 91 -21.66 3.23 -2.52
C CYS A 91 -22.25 2.52 -1.30
N CYS A 92 -22.77 1.29 -1.45
CA CYS A 92 -23.43 0.56 -0.36
C CYS A 92 -22.65 -0.66 0.14
N SER A 93 -21.52 -0.99 -0.50
CA SER A 93 -20.67 -2.14 -0.19
C SER A 93 -21.39 -3.50 -0.24
N ALA A 94 -22.55 -3.58 -0.92
CA ALA A 94 -23.27 -4.82 -1.20
C ALA A 94 -23.09 -5.22 -2.66
N ILE A 95 -23.36 -6.48 -3.01
CA ILE A 95 -23.38 -6.97 -4.39
C ILE A 95 -24.26 -6.05 -5.26
N VAL A 96 -23.75 -5.64 -6.43
CA VAL A 96 -24.42 -4.69 -7.32
C VAL A 96 -25.79 -5.18 -7.76
N TYR A 97 -26.83 -4.42 -7.43
CA TYR A 97 -28.18 -4.63 -7.92
C TYR A 97 -28.50 -3.64 -9.03
N ARG A 98 -28.77 -4.15 -10.25
CA ARG A 98 -28.92 -3.37 -11.50
C ARG A 98 -27.69 -2.47 -11.74
N PRO A 99 -26.55 -3.05 -12.15
CA PRO A 99 -25.31 -2.32 -12.27
C PRO A 99 -25.43 -1.18 -13.30
N VAL A 100 -24.94 -0.01 -12.92
CA VAL A 100 -24.78 1.16 -13.80
C VAL A 100 -23.30 1.51 -13.82
N VAL A 101 -22.78 1.73 -15.02
CA VAL A 101 -21.43 2.22 -15.27
C VAL A 101 -21.47 3.73 -15.43
N VAL A 102 -20.72 4.45 -14.61
CA VAL A 102 -20.59 5.92 -14.73
C VAL A 102 -19.50 6.24 -15.74
N ASN A 103 -19.88 6.74 -16.90
CA ASN A 103 -18.97 7.28 -17.91
C ASN A 103 -18.51 8.70 -17.47
N PRO A 104 -17.22 9.08 -17.55
CA PRO A 104 -16.07 8.37 -18.16
C PRO A 104 -15.22 7.53 -17.20
N CYS A 105 -15.50 7.57 -15.91
CA CYS A 105 -14.66 6.91 -14.92
C CYS A 105 -14.85 5.38 -14.82
N GLN A 106 -15.78 4.82 -15.62
CA GLN A 106 -16.13 3.39 -15.71
C GLN A 106 -16.41 2.68 -14.37
N HIS A 107 -16.82 3.42 -13.35
CA HIS A 107 -17.14 2.85 -12.03
C HIS A 107 -18.53 2.20 -12.00
N PHE A 108 -18.65 1.07 -11.31
CA PHE A 108 -19.88 0.29 -11.18
C PHE A 108 -20.63 0.62 -9.88
N PHE A 109 -21.93 0.88 -9.99
CA PHE A 109 -22.80 1.11 -8.84
C PHE A 109 -24.14 0.40 -9.02
N CYS A 110 -24.86 0.11 -7.93
CA CYS A 110 -26.28 -0.19 -8.03
C CYS A 110 -27.01 1.00 -8.68
N GLY A 111 -27.98 0.77 -9.57
CA GLY A 111 -28.70 1.86 -10.22
C GLY A 111 -29.42 2.80 -9.24
N SER A 112 -29.88 2.28 -8.10
CA SER A 112 -30.40 3.10 -7.00
C SER A 112 -29.31 3.91 -6.31
N CYS A 113 -28.14 3.30 -6.05
CA CYS A 113 -26.99 3.96 -5.45
C CYS A 113 -26.42 5.05 -6.34
N VAL A 114 -26.30 4.83 -7.66
CA VAL A 114 -25.85 5.87 -8.59
C VAL A 114 -26.85 7.01 -8.65
N THR A 115 -28.15 6.70 -8.64
CA THR A 115 -29.20 7.73 -8.64
C THR A 115 -29.19 8.54 -7.35
N LEU A 116 -28.98 7.88 -6.20
CA LEU A 116 -28.84 8.52 -4.89
C LEU A 116 -27.50 9.27 -4.77
N TRP A 117 -26.43 8.80 -5.39
CA TRP A 117 -25.12 9.46 -5.42
C TRP A 117 -25.14 10.69 -6.34
N ILE A 118 -25.82 10.62 -7.48
CA ILE A 118 -26.04 11.76 -8.38
C ILE A 118 -26.97 12.79 -7.71
N ARG A 119 -28.06 12.33 -7.08
CA ARG A 119 -29.03 13.22 -6.41
C ARG A 119 -28.55 13.73 -5.06
N GLY A 120 -27.65 13.00 -4.43
CA GLY A 120 -27.21 13.18 -3.06
C GLY A 120 -25.70 13.10 -2.96
N ASN A 121 -24.98 13.68 -3.92
CA ASN A 121 -23.54 13.93 -3.84
C ASN A 121 -23.28 14.54 -2.47
N GLN A 122 -22.93 13.69 -1.50
CA GLN A 122 -23.01 14.05 -0.08
C GLN A 122 -21.97 15.12 0.26
N TRP A 123 -20.97 15.25 -0.60
CA TRP A 123 -19.94 16.28 -0.56
C TRP A 123 -20.27 17.50 -1.43
N GLY A 124 -21.30 17.44 -2.28
CA GLY A 124 -21.63 18.45 -3.28
C GLY A 124 -20.50 18.72 -4.28
N TRP A 125 -19.46 17.88 -4.29
CA TRP A 125 -18.23 18.15 -5.02
C TRP A 125 -18.37 17.79 -6.49
N ARG A 126 -18.03 18.73 -7.37
CA ARG A 126 -17.91 18.52 -8.81
C ARG A 126 -16.50 18.87 -9.22
N CYS A 127 -15.93 18.12 -10.15
CA CYS A 127 -14.64 18.48 -10.70
C CYS A 127 -14.71 19.87 -11.34
N PRO A 128 -13.81 20.81 -10.99
CA PRO A 128 -13.77 22.12 -11.62
C PRO A 128 -13.53 22.06 -13.13
N GLN A 129 -12.90 20.99 -13.61
CA GLN A 129 -12.60 20.73 -15.02
C GLN A 129 -13.08 19.31 -15.37
N PRO A 130 -14.39 19.07 -15.56
CA PRO A 130 -14.88 17.73 -15.89
C PRO A 130 -14.28 17.23 -17.21
N ILE A 131 -13.96 15.94 -17.28
CA ILE A 131 -13.51 15.30 -18.52
C ILE A 131 -14.71 15.25 -19.47
N VAL A 132 -14.52 15.77 -20.68
CA VAL A 132 -15.53 15.77 -21.73
C VAL A 132 -15.80 14.34 -22.18
N ASP A 133 -17.07 13.97 -22.27
CA ASP A 133 -17.48 12.65 -22.78
C ASP A 133 -17.16 12.56 -24.28
N PRO A 134 -16.35 11.57 -24.72
CA PRO A 134 -15.96 11.43 -26.11
C PRO A 134 -17.13 11.20 -27.07
N ASP A 135 -18.23 10.61 -26.59
CA ASP A 135 -19.42 10.40 -27.42
C ASP A 135 -20.23 11.69 -27.58
N ALA A 136 -20.15 12.60 -26.60
CA ALA A 136 -20.85 13.88 -26.62
C ALA A 136 -20.09 14.93 -27.43
N ASP A 137 -18.76 14.95 -27.34
CA ASP A 137 -17.90 15.90 -28.04
C ASP A 137 -16.49 15.34 -28.28
N SER A 138 -16.38 14.54 -29.34
CA SER A 138 -15.14 13.88 -29.73
C SER A 138 -13.98 14.83 -30.06
N ASN A 139 -14.27 16.09 -30.42
CA ASN A 139 -13.24 17.08 -30.77
C ASN A 139 -12.55 17.66 -29.54
N ASN A 140 -13.22 17.67 -28.38
CA ASN A 140 -12.69 18.17 -27.11
C ASN A 140 -12.44 17.05 -26.10
N ALA A 141 -12.65 15.79 -26.49
CA ALA A 141 -12.39 14.62 -25.69
C ALA A 141 -10.89 14.49 -25.36
N TRP A 142 -10.58 14.05 -24.15
CA TRP A 142 -9.20 13.78 -23.75
C TRP A 142 -8.73 12.45 -24.35
N LEU A 143 -7.66 12.47 -25.13
CA LEU A 143 -7.09 11.25 -25.69
C LEU A 143 -6.24 10.54 -24.62
N ALA A 144 -6.34 9.22 -24.55
CA ALA A 144 -5.56 8.43 -23.58
C ALA A 144 -4.04 8.60 -23.78
N ASP A 145 -3.60 8.83 -25.02
CA ASP A 145 -2.19 9.03 -25.38
C ASP A 145 -1.63 10.38 -24.92
N ASP A 146 -2.49 11.36 -24.60
CA ASP A 146 -2.08 12.67 -24.08
C ASP A 146 -1.77 12.63 -22.56
N GLY A 147 -1.84 11.45 -21.95
CA GLY A 147 -1.59 11.24 -20.53
C GLY A 147 -2.80 11.60 -19.67
N ASN A 148 -2.54 12.12 -18.46
CA ASN A 148 -3.61 12.42 -17.51
C ASN A 148 -4.24 13.80 -17.78
N PRO A 149 -5.59 13.91 -17.81
CA PRO A 149 -6.26 15.19 -17.92
C PRO A 149 -5.86 16.16 -16.78
N PRO A 150 -5.85 17.48 -17.02
CA PRO A 150 -5.58 18.47 -15.99
C PRO A 150 -6.49 18.26 -14.75
N GLY A 151 -5.89 18.28 -13.56
CA GLY A 151 -6.61 18.05 -12.30
C GLY A 151 -6.98 16.58 -12.04
N HIS A 152 -6.59 15.66 -12.91
CA HIS A 152 -6.84 14.23 -12.79
C HIS A 152 -5.53 13.44 -12.69
N GLY A 153 -5.66 12.21 -12.20
CA GLY A 153 -4.58 11.24 -12.17
C GLY A 153 -5.17 9.85 -12.22
N VAL A 154 -4.31 8.84 -12.05
CA VAL A 154 -4.71 7.44 -12.02
C VAL A 154 -4.64 6.93 -10.58
N CYS A 155 -5.65 6.16 -10.16
CA CYS A 155 -5.67 5.51 -8.86
C CYS A 155 -4.56 4.45 -8.78
N GLY A 156 -3.71 4.51 -7.76
CA GLY A 156 -2.63 3.53 -7.56
C GLY A 156 -3.06 2.08 -7.29
N ASN A 157 -4.34 1.85 -7.02
CA ASN A 157 -4.87 0.50 -6.74
C ASN A 157 -5.76 -0.04 -7.86
N CYS A 158 -6.77 0.73 -8.29
CA CYS A 158 -7.72 0.26 -9.29
C CYS A 158 -7.50 0.82 -10.70
N GLU A 159 -6.43 1.59 -10.89
CA GLU A 159 -6.01 2.16 -12.19
C GLU A 159 -7.06 3.00 -12.93
N ASN A 160 -8.16 3.36 -12.26
CA ASN A 160 -9.16 4.25 -12.80
C ASN A 160 -8.73 5.70 -12.67
N ILE A 161 -9.20 6.52 -13.63
CA ILE A 161 -9.04 7.97 -13.56
C ILE A 161 -9.78 8.51 -12.34
N LEU A 162 -9.09 9.36 -11.58
CA LEU A 162 -9.61 10.06 -10.41
C LEU A 162 -9.35 11.56 -10.54
N ALA A 163 -10.15 12.36 -9.85
CA ALA A 163 -9.85 13.77 -9.70
C ALA A 163 -8.99 14.00 -8.45
N LEU A 164 -7.89 14.72 -8.61
CA LEU A 164 -6.88 14.93 -7.55
C LEU A 164 -7.40 15.78 -6.39
N GLN A 165 -8.40 16.62 -6.64
CA GLN A 165 -9.01 17.52 -5.65
C GLN A 165 -10.33 16.98 -5.07
N ALA A 166 -10.72 15.75 -5.40
CA ALA A 166 -11.92 15.15 -4.82
C ALA A 166 -11.74 14.94 -3.30
N PRO A 167 -12.76 15.21 -2.46
CA PRO A 167 -12.67 15.02 -1.02
C PRO A 167 -12.37 13.58 -0.58
N THR A 168 -12.73 12.60 -1.42
CA THR A 168 -12.45 11.18 -1.20
C THR A 168 -11.03 10.79 -1.64
N THR A 169 -10.41 11.58 -2.53
CA THR A 169 -9.07 11.28 -3.02
C THR A 169 -8.07 11.48 -1.90
N THR A 170 -7.27 10.46 -1.66
CA THR A 170 -6.17 10.48 -0.70
C THR A 170 -4.86 10.26 -1.44
N ARG A 171 -3.76 10.73 -0.87
CA ARG A 171 -2.41 10.59 -1.43
C ARG A 171 -1.52 9.94 -0.38
N CYS A 172 -0.70 8.99 -0.82
CA CYS A 172 0.32 8.39 0.03
C CYS A 172 1.48 9.37 0.20
N ASP A 173 1.91 9.64 1.43
CA ASP A 173 3.02 10.56 1.68
C ASP A 173 4.38 9.94 1.35
N PHE A 174 4.44 8.64 1.02
CA PHE A 174 5.66 7.90 0.72
C PHE A 174 5.88 7.79 -0.79
N CYS A 175 5.07 6.99 -1.50
CA CYS A 175 5.17 6.84 -2.96
C CYS A 175 4.52 7.99 -3.75
N GLN A 176 3.85 8.94 -3.08
CA GLN A 176 3.20 10.10 -3.70
C GLN A 176 2.05 9.79 -4.67
N VAL A 177 1.64 8.51 -4.77
CA VAL A 177 0.52 8.07 -5.60
C VAL A 177 -0.82 8.44 -4.95
N SER A 178 -1.81 8.75 -5.80
CA SER A 178 -3.17 9.11 -5.37
C SER A 178 -4.12 7.91 -5.47
N PHE A 179 -5.13 7.89 -4.60
CA PHE A 179 -6.11 6.82 -4.47
C PHE A 179 -7.52 7.40 -4.39
N CYS A 180 -8.46 6.84 -5.15
CA CYS A 180 -9.77 7.48 -5.39
C CYS A 180 -10.70 7.49 -4.17
N GLY A 181 -10.52 6.57 -3.21
CA GLY A 181 -11.38 6.39 -2.04
C GLY A 181 -12.75 5.79 -2.34
N ILE A 182 -13.03 5.40 -3.59
CA ILE A 182 -14.39 5.05 -4.05
C ILE A 182 -14.51 3.59 -4.48
N ASN A 183 -13.65 3.13 -5.40
CA ASN A 183 -13.89 1.86 -6.09
C ASN A 183 -13.82 0.66 -5.13
N VAL A 184 -12.73 0.58 -4.35
CA VAL A 184 -12.55 -0.42 -3.31
C VAL A 184 -12.25 0.33 -2.01
N PRO A 185 -13.25 0.71 -1.19
CA PRO A 185 -13.07 1.67 -0.10
C PRO A 185 -11.92 1.34 0.87
N GLN A 186 -11.62 0.05 1.06
CA GLN A 186 -10.52 -0.41 1.94
C GLN A 186 -9.15 -0.53 1.24
N ARG A 187 -9.11 -0.55 -0.10
CA ARG A 187 -7.86 -0.71 -0.87
C ARG A 187 -7.45 0.57 -1.60
N CYS A 188 -8.42 1.30 -2.13
CA CYS A 188 -8.23 2.58 -2.83
C CYS A 188 -8.11 3.76 -1.85
N VAL A 189 -7.33 3.64 -0.78
CA VAL A 189 -7.15 4.71 0.21
C VAL A 189 -5.75 4.70 0.81
N ALA A 190 -5.16 5.89 0.96
CA ALA A 190 -4.01 6.11 1.81
C ALA A 190 -4.49 6.46 3.24
N CYS A 191 -4.44 5.47 4.12
CA CYS A 191 -4.89 5.59 5.52
C CYS A 191 -3.84 6.27 6.40
N PRO A 192 -4.23 6.75 7.60
CA PRO A 192 -3.27 7.11 8.64
C PRO A 192 -2.26 5.99 8.91
N LEU A 193 -1.00 6.36 9.11
CA LEU A 193 0.13 5.44 9.25
C LEU A 193 -0.07 4.36 10.32
N ASP A 194 -0.67 4.70 11.45
CA ASP A 194 -0.96 3.79 12.56
C ASP A 194 -2.16 2.86 12.29
N SER A 195 -3.02 3.24 11.36
CA SER A 195 -4.29 2.57 11.09
C SER A 195 -4.21 1.63 9.88
N GLN A 196 -3.19 1.79 9.05
CA GLN A 196 -3.02 1.04 7.80
C GLN A 196 -2.80 -0.46 8.04
N GLN A 197 -3.19 -1.26 7.05
CA GLN A 197 -2.89 -2.67 6.95
C GLN A 197 -1.90 -2.93 5.81
N PRO A 198 -0.74 -3.55 6.07
CA PRO A 198 0.19 -3.95 5.02
C PRO A 198 -0.49 -4.82 3.96
N GLN A 199 -0.15 -4.61 2.68
CA GLN A 199 -0.67 -5.42 1.59
C GLN A 199 -0.17 -6.86 1.70
N GLY A 200 -1.07 -7.84 1.53
CA GLY A 200 -0.70 -9.26 1.56
C GLY A 200 -0.31 -9.80 2.94
N PHE A 201 -0.63 -9.08 4.04
CA PHE A 201 -0.34 -9.52 5.41
C PHE A 201 -1.52 -9.25 6.35
N SER A 202 -2.64 -9.92 6.10
CA SER A 202 -3.85 -9.82 6.91
C SER A 202 -3.80 -10.71 8.14
N ASP A 203 -3.18 -11.87 8.02
CA ASP A 203 -3.06 -12.87 9.08
C ASP A 203 -1.69 -13.59 9.06
N ILE A 204 -1.54 -14.60 9.91
CA ILE A 204 -0.31 -15.39 10.02
C ILE A 204 -0.14 -16.33 8.81
N GLY A 205 -1.22 -16.78 8.18
CA GLY A 205 -1.17 -17.61 6.98
C GLY A 205 -0.52 -16.89 5.81
N ASP A 206 -0.84 -15.60 5.65
CA ASP A 206 -0.20 -14.71 4.69
C ASP A 206 1.32 -14.61 4.91
N LEU A 207 1.79 -14.52 6.17
CA LEU A 207 3.22 -14.50 6.50
C LEU A 207 3.91 -15.82 6.13
N ILE A 208 3.25 -16.96 6.35
CA ILE A 208 3.79 -18.29 6.02
C ILE A 208 4.00 -18.45 4.52
N GLN A 209 3.10 -17.89 3.71
CA GLN A 209 3.12 -18.02 2.25
C GLN A 209 4.03 -16.98 1.55
N SER A 210 4.38 -15.90 2.24
CA SER A 210 5.20 -14.82 1.67
C SER A 210 6.68 -15.19 1.62
N GLY A 211 7.22 -15.35 0.41
CA GLY A 211 8.67 -15.56 0.20
C GLY A 211 9.53 -14.39 0.72
N GLU A 212 9.02 -13.16 0.64
CA GLU A 212 9.70 -11.94 1.09
C GLU A 212 9.95 -11.96 2.61
N VAL A 213 9.05 -12.58 3.39
CA VAL A 213 9.28 -12.81 4.82
C VAL A 213 10.52 -13.67 5.02
N TYR A 214 10.70 -14.76 4.27
CA TYR A 214 11.89 -15.60 4.39
C TYR A 214 13.16 -14.86 3.94
N GLU A 215 13.06 -14.00 2.94
CA GLU A 215 14.18 -13.15 2.50
C GLU A 215 14.63 -12.17 3.59
N CYS A 216 13.69 -11.62 4.37
CA CYS A 216 14.00 -10.78 5.53
C CYS A 216 14.89 -11.50 6.56
N PHE A 217 14.83 -12.83 6.60
CA PHE A 217 15.65 -13.70 7.46
C PHE A 217 16.78 -14.39 6.71
N ASP A 218 17.21 -13.85 5.56
CA ASP A 218 18.29 -14.43 4.77
C ASP A 218 18.02 -15.91 4.43
N GLY A 219 16.77 -16.29 4.16
CA GLY A 219 16.36 -17.67 3.87
C GLY A 219 16.41 -18.64 5.05
N ASN A 220 16.62 -18.15 6.28
CA ASN A 220 16.68 -18.97 7.48
C ASN A 220 15.28 -19.38 7.95
N THR A 221 14.78 -20.51 7.46
CA THR A 221 13.43 -21.00 7.80
C THR A 221 13.25 -21.27 9.28
N VAL A 222 14.31 -21.66 10.01
CA VAL A 222 14.23 -21.95 11.44
C VAL A 222 13.89 -20.68 12.23
N GLU A 223 14.51 -19.55 11.89
CA GLU A 223 14.19 -18.27 12.55
C GLU A 223 12.78 -17.77 12.21
N VAL A 224 12.32 -18.01 10.97
CA VAL A 224 10.95 -17.70 10.56
C VAL A 224 9.93 -18.55 11.33
N GLU A 225 10.15 -19.86 11.44
CA GLU A 225 9.31 -20.78 12.22
C GLU A 225 9.22 -20.35 13.70
N LEU A 226 10.36 -20.04 14.31
CA LEU A 226 10.40 -19.54 15.70
C LEU A 226 9.64 -18.23 15.89
N MET A 227 9.74 -17.32 14.92
CA MET A 227 8.96 -16.08 14.92
C MET A 227 7.46 -16.39 14.80
N LEU A 228 7.05 -17.23 13.86
CA LEU A 228 5.64 -17.59 13.64
C LEU A 228 5.02 -18.29 14.85
N ASP A 229 5.75 -19.22 15.49
CA ASP A 229 5.33 -19.87 16.73
C ASP A 229 5.10 -18.84 17.84
N TYR A 230 6.00 -17.86 17.97
CA TYR A 230 5.84 -16.76 18.92
C TYR A 230 4.59 -15.92 18.62
N LEU A 231 4.34 -15.58 17.35
CA LEU A 231 3.14 -14.83 16.96
C LEU A 231 1.86 -15.60 17.31
N GLY A 232 1.82 -16.91 17.02
CA GLY A 232 0.70 -17.78 17.36
C GLY A 232 0.48 -17.86 18.87
N ALA A 233 1.55 -18.04 19.65
CA ALA A 233 1.48 -18.14 21.11
C ALA A 233 1.04 -16.82 21.77
N GLN A 234 1.47 -15.67 21.25
CA GLN A 234 1.14 -14.35 21.79
C GLN A 234 -0.16 -13.76 21.20
N GLY A 235 -0.76 -14.41 20.19
CA GLY A 235 -1.92 -13.88 19.49
C GLY A 235 -1.63 -12.56 18.76
N LEU A 236 -0.40 -12.36 18.29
CA LEU A 236 0.02 -11.15 17.59
C LEU A 236 -0.33 -11.26 16.11
N SER A 237 -0.97 -10.23 15.57
CA SER A 237 -1.26 -10.13 14.14
C SER A 237 -0.21 -9.29 13.39
N PRO A 238 -0.06 -9.46 12.06
CA PRO A 238 0.85 -8.62 11.27
C PRO A 238 0.59 -7.13 11.44
N LYS A 239 -0.68 -6.73 11.60
CA LYS A 239 -1.06 -5.34 11.88
C LYS A 239 -0.49 -4.82 13.21
N HIS A 240 -0.40 -5.66 14.25
CA HIS A 240 0.22 -5.27 15.52
C HIS A 240 1.72 -5.07 15.36
N ILE A 241 2.41 -6.00 14.70
CA ILE A 241 3.85 -5.89 14.41
C ILE A 241 4.14 -4.62 13.61
N TYR A 242 3.36 -4.35 12.55
CA TYR A 242 3.48 -3.15 11.73
C TYR A 242 3.39 -1.87 12.56
N LYS A 243 2.41 -1.78 13.47
CA LYS A 243 2.28 -0.62 14.37
C LYS A 243 3.52 -0.43 15.26
N GLU A 244 4.07 -1.50 15.80
CA GLU A 244 5.29 -1.44 16.61
C GLU A 244 6.52 -1.04 15.80
N ILE A 245 6.62 -1.49 14.54
CA ILE A 245 7.68 -1.06 13.60
C ILE A 245 7.55 0.43 13.31
N VAL A 246 6.35 0.89 12.94
CA VAL A 246 6.06 2.31 12.68
C VAL A 246 6.42 3.17 13.89
N GLN A 247 5.96 2.77 15.08
CA GLN A 247 6.25 3.49 16.32
C GLN A 247 7.74 3.55 16.61
N HIS A 248 8.46 2.44 16.42
CA HIS A 248 9.91 2.39 16.58
C HIS A 248 10.62 3.36 15.63
N ILE A 249 10.27 3.34 14.34
CA ILE A 249 10.86 4.24 13.34
C ILE A 249 10.54 5.70 13.68
N GLN A 250 9.31 6.03 14.08
CA GLN A 250 8.92 7.39 14.48
C GLN A 250 9.72 7.92 15.69
N ASN A 251 10.14 7.02 16.59
CA ASN A 251 10.98 7.37 17.74
C ASN A 251 12.46 7.57 17.36
N GLN A 252 12.88 7.18 16.15
CA GLN A 252 14.24 7.43 15.68
C GLN A 252 14.42 8.91 15.30
N PRO A 253 15.61 9.52 15.53
CA PRO A 253 15.85 10.93 15.23
C PRO A 253 15.58 11.33 13.78
N ARG A 254 15.82 10.42 12.83
CA ARG A 254 15.63 10.63 11.39
C ARG A 254 14.30 10.11 10.87
N GLN A 255 13.48 9.49 11.72
CA GLN A 255 12.18 8.91 11.35
C GLN A 255 12.28 8.06 10.07
N PHE A 256 11.40 8.29 9.10
CA PHE A 256 11.35 7.59 7.80
C PHE A 256 12.35 8.10 6.76
N ALA A 257 13.11 9.16 7.03
CA ALA A 257 14.03 9.74 6.04
C ALA A 257 15.03 8.71 5.46
N PRO A 258 15.64 7.80 6.26
CA PRO A 258 16.55 6.80 5.70
C PRO A 258 15.91 5.85 4.68
N LEU A 259 14.63 5.50 4.84
CA LEU A 259 13.91 4.61 3.92
C LEU A 259 13.57 5.34 2.61
N ILE A 260 13.22 6.62 2.71
CA ILE A 260 12.94 7.49 1.55
C ILE A 260 14.21 7.74 0.75
N GLU A 261 15.33 8.02 1.42
CA GLU A 261 16.64 8.22 0.78
C GLU A 261 17.18 6.97 0.08
N GLN A 262 16.73 5.78 0.49
CA GLN A 262 17.02 4.50 -0.17
C GLN A 262 16.09 4.22 -1.36
N GLU A 263 15.20 5.16 -1.71
CA GLU A 263 14.26 5.03 -2.83
C GLU A 263 13.33 3.82 -2.72
N MET A 264 13.10 3.31 -1.50
CA MET A 264 12.30 2.10 -1.23
C MET A 264 10.85 2.19 -1.73
N PHE A 265 10.33 3.40 -1.92
CA PHE A 265 8.94 3.64 -2.30
C PHE A 265 8.77 4.06 -3.77
N MET A 266 9.83 3.99 -4.56
CA MET A 266 9.77 4.26 -6.00
C MET A 266 9.29 3.01 -6.75
N ASP A 267 8.47 3.21 -7.78
CA ASP A 267 7.98 2.16 -8.69
C ASP A 267 7.22 1.00 -8.03
N VAL A 268 6.74 1.19 -6.80
CA VAL A 268 5.91 0.21 -6.08
C VAL A 268 4.49 0.08 -6.65
N HIS A 269 4.11 0.97 -7.56
CA HIS A 269 2.85 0.95 -8.29
C HIS A 269 3.11 1.05 -9.80
N PRO A 270 2.22 0.50 -10.65
CA PRO A 270 2.33 0.62 -12.10
C PRO A 270 2.04 2.04 -12.62
N VAL A 271 1.59 2.94 -11.75
CA VAL A 271 1.32 4.35 -12.06
C VAL A 271 2.48 5.23 -11.63
N ALA A 272 2.77 6.26 -12.42
CA ALA A 272 3.84 7.20 -12.11
C ALA A 272 3.65 7.86 -10.73
N SER A 273 4.69 7.80 -9.90
CA SER A 273 4.74 8.50 -8.62
C SER A 273 4.66 10.02 -8.81
N GLY A 274 3.94 10.69 -7.92
CA GLY A 274 3.95 12.15 -7.86
C GLY A 274 5.28 12.70 -7.35
N ILE A 275 5.57 13.97 -7.65
CA ILE A 275 6.73 14.66 -7.07
C ILE A 275 6.45 14.92 -5.59
N ASP A 276 7.35 14.49 -4.71
CA ASP A 276 7.32 14.81 -3.28
C ASP A 276 7.64 16.31 -3.09
N PRO A 277 6.69 17.14 -2.63
CA PRO A 277 6.92 18.58 -2.52
C PRO A 277 7.92 18.93 -1.42
N ASP A 278 8.05 18.10 -0.39
CA ASP A 278 8.98 18.30 0.72
C ASP A 278 9.36 16.97 1.37
N PRO A 279 10.59 16.46 1.11
CA PRO A 279 11.13 15.26 1.73
C PRO A 279 11.12 15.25 3.26
N ARG A 280 11.10 16.43 3.89
CA ARG A 280 11.13 16.62 5.35
C ARG A 280 9.75 16.79 5.96
N ALA A 281 8.68 16.82 5.15
CA ALA A 281 7.33 16.94 5.66
C ALA A 281 6.95 15.72 6.53
N PRO A 282 6.20 15.93 7.63
CA PRO A 282 5.71 14.82 8.44
C PRO A 282 4.86 13.85 7.61
N ARG A 283 5.25 12.57 7.58
CA ARG A 283 4.49 11.52 6.90
C ARG A 283 3.34 11.05 7.78
N ARG A 284 2.11 11.22 7.31
CA ARG A 284 0.88 10.90 8.07
C ARG A 284 0.03 9.85 7.39
N ARG A 285 0.05 9.78 6.06
CA ARG A 285 -0.76 8.86 5.26
C ARG A 285 0.12 7.92 4.44
N ILE A 286 -0.32 6.67 4.33
CA ILE A 286 0.41 5.62 3.65
C ILE A 286 -0.55 4.69 2.90
N CYS A 287 -0.15 4.21 1.72
CA CYS A 287 -0.90 3.15 1.01
C CYS A 287 -0.54 1.76 1.55
N ARG A 288 -1.29 0.74 1.15
CA ARG A 288 -1.06 -0.64 1.61
C ARG A 288 0.27 -1.22 1.12
N VAL A 289 0.69 -0.89 -0.09
CA VAL A 289 1.98 -1.34 -0.66
C VAL A 289 3.16 -0.76 0.14
N CYS A 290 3.23 0.57 0.30
CA CYS A 290 4.30 1.17 1.11
C CYS A 290 4.28 0.69 2.58
N ALA A 291 3.11 0.35 3.12
CA ALA A 291 3.02 -0.24 4.45
C ALA A 291 3.62 -1.66 4.50
N ALA A 292 3.49 -2.45 3.42
CA ALA A 292 4.18 -3.73 3.27
C ALA A 292 5.70 -3.56 3.21
N GLU A 293 6.20 -2.59 2.43
CA GLU A 293 7.64 -2.28 2.38
C GLU A 293 8.21 -1.93 3.76
N ILE A 294 7.54 -1.05 4.51
CA ILE A 294 7.95 -0.70 5.88
C ILE A 294 7.89 -1.92 6.81
N PHE A 295 6.84 -2.74 6.68
CA PHE A 295 6.67 -3.95 7.47
C PHE A 295 7.83 -4.92 7.23
N LEU A 296 8.15 -5.24 5.97
CA LEU A 296 9.22 -6.16 5.60
C LEU A 296 10.59 -5.62 6.03
N PHE A 297 10.87 -4.34 5.74
CA PHE A 297 12.11 -3.69 6.16
C PHE A 297 12.34 -3.78 7.68
N GLY A 298 11.29 -3.54 8.48
CA GLY A 298 11.38 -3.53 9.94
C GLY A 298 11.23 -4.89 10.61
N LEU A 299 10.78 -5.93 9.89
CA LEU A 299 10.36 -7.21 10.49
C LEU A 299 11.49 -7.88 11.26
N ARG A 300 12.68 -7.95 10.66
CA ARG A 300 13.85 -8.57 11.28
C ARG A 300 14.31 -7.79 12.53
N GLU A 301 14.38 -6.47 12.46
CA GLU A 301 14.79 -5.64 13.60
C GLU A 301 13.74 -5.69 14.73
N TRP A 302 12.46 -5.73 14.37
CA TRP A 302 11.38 -5.99 15.32
C TRP A 302 11.58 -7.33 16.03
N TRP A 303 11.88 -8.40 15.29
CA TRP A 303 12.13 -9.71 15.89
C TRP A 303 13.32 -9.71 16.85
N VAL A 304 14.42 -9.04 16.51
CA VAL A 304 15.56 -8.84 17.42
C VAL A 304 15.12 -8.23 18.75
N ARG A 305 14.23 -7.22 18.72
CA ARG A 305 13.71 -6.56 19.93
C ARG A 305 12.81 -7.49 20.74
N GLU A 306 11.93 -8.26 20.09
CA GLU A 306 11.07 -9.23 20.78
C GLU A 306 11.87 -10.30 21.50
N ARG A 307 12.95 -10.81 20.87
CA ARG A 307 13.84 -11.80 21.50
C ARG A 307 14.43 -11.29 22.82
N ASN A 308 14.72 -9.99 22.90
CA ASN A 308 15.29 -9.37 24.09
C ASN A 308 14.27 -9.16 25.23
N LYS A 309 12.96 -9.32 24.98
CA LYS A 309 11.94 -9.23 26.03
C LYS A 309 11.90 -10.46 26.95
N GLY A 310 12.47 -11.59 26.51
CA GLY A 310 12.59 -12.81 27.33
C GLY A 310 11.34 -13.69 27.41
N PHE A 311 10.38 -13.51 26.49
CA PHE A 311 9.16 -14.33 26.42
C PHE A 311 9.33 -15.62 25.58
N LEU A 312 10.50 -15.81 24.97
CA LEU A 312 10.79 -16.99 24.17
C LEU A 312 11.20 -18.18 25.03
N GLU A 313 11.05 -19.38 24.47
CA GLU A 313 11.45 -20.58 25.16
C GLU A 313 12.94 -20.57 25.52
N PRO A 314 13.33 -21.05 26.71
CA PRO A 314 14.72 -21.01 27.18
C PRO A 314 15.71 -21.65 26.21
N HIS A 315 15.28 -22.69 25.48
CA HIS A 315 16.13 -23.41 24.54
C HIS A 315 16.48 -22.56 23.30
N VAL A 316 15.58 -21.66 22.87
CA VAL A 316 15.81 -20.72 21.76
C VAL A 316 16.81 -19.64 22.17
N LEU A 317 16.64 -19.11 23.39
CA LEU A 317 17.51 -18.08 23.96
C LEU A 317 18.89 -18.62 24.34
N ALA A 318 19.02 -19.93 24.62
CA ALA A 318 20.28 -20.58 24.96
C ALA A 318 21.15 -20.92 23.73
N ARG A 319 20.65 -20.73 22.50
CA ARG A 319 21.43 -20.98 21.28
C ARG A 319 22.63 -20.03 21.21
N PRO A 320 23.86 -20.54 21.10
CA PRO A 320 25.04 -19.69 20.94
C PRO A 320 24.96 -18.91 19.63
N ASP A 321 25.45 -17.68 19.62
CA ASP A 321 25.55 -16.87 18.41
C ASP A 321 26.44 -17.55 17.36
N CYS A 322 25.99 -17.54 16.11
CA CYS A 322 26.78 -18.03 14.99
C CYS A 322 28.04 -17.15 14.83
N PRO A 323 29.26 -17.73 14.71
CA PRO A 323 30.47 -16.95 14.51
C PRO A 323 30.47 -16.15 13.19
N ASP A 324 29.74 -16.63 12.18
CA ASP A 324 29.56 -15.94 10.89
C ASP A 324 28.40 -14.92 10.91
N GLY A 325 27.72 -14.81 12.05
CA GLY A 325 26.58 -13.93 12.27
C GLY A 325 25.44 -14.13 11.28
N SER A 326 24.73 -13.06 10.97
CA SER A 326 23.58 -13.12 10.07
C SER A 326 23.93 -13.33 8.60
N GLN A 327 25.21 -13.28 8.24
CA GLN A 327 25.67 -13.53 6.87
C GLN A 327 26.13 -14.98 6.68
N CYS A 328 25.85 -15.87 7.64
CA CYS A 328 26.25 -17.26 7.57
C CYS A 328 25.64 -17.95 6.33
N PRO A 329 26.45 -18.46 5.38
CA PRO A 329 25.92 -19.14 4.20
C PRO A 329 25.25 -20.48 4.54
N ARG A 330 25.58 -21.06 5.71
CA ARG A 330 25.03 -22.34 6.18
C ARG A 330 23.58 -22.23 6.66
N GLN A 331 23.04 -21.02 6.82
CA GLN A 331 21.65 -20.82 7.25
C GLN A 331 20.65 -20.90 6.09
N LYS A 332 21.10 -20.67 4.84
CA LYS A 332 20.25 -20.55 3.62
C LYS A 332 19.83 -21.89 3.01
N ASN A 333 20.59 -22.96 3.28
CA ASN A 333 20.44 -24.19 2.53
C ASN A 333 19.38 -25.09 3.16
N HIS A 334 18.33 -25.42 2.39
CA HIS A 334 17.29 -26.38 2.79
C HIS A 334 17.78 -27.84 2.83
N VAL A 335 19.05 -28.10 2.51
CA VAL A 335 19.63 -29.44 2.66
C VAL A 335 19.66 -29.78 4.15
N SER A 336 19.26 -31.00 4.50
CA SER A 336 19.09 -31.47 5.89
C SER A 336 20.22 -31.10 6.86
N LEU A 337 21.47 -31.09 6.39
CA LEU A 337 22.66 -30.73 7.18
C LEU A 337 22.75 -29.24 7.56
N SER A 338 22.18 -28.35 6.75
CA SER A 338 22.20 -26.91 6.98
C SER A 338 21.06 -26.45 7.89
N SER A 339 19.90 -27.12 7.83
CA SER A 339 18.83 -26.94 8.82
C SER A 339 19.31 -27.26 10.25
N ALA A 340 20.15 -28.29 10.43
CA ALA A 340 20.74 -28.59 11.74
C ALA A 340 21.60 -27.42 12.28
N HIS A 341 22.39 -26.78 11.42
CA HIS A 341 23.18 -25.62 11.83
C HIS A 341 22.31 -24.44 12.26
N ALA A 342 21.25 -24.14 11.50
CA ALA A 342 20.30 -23.10 11.86
C ALA A 342 19.60 -23.41 13.20
N LYS A 343 19.30 -24.68 13.51
CA LYS A 343 18.73 -25.06 14.81
C LYS A 343 19.71 -24.90 15.97
N GLU A 344 20.99 -25.16 15.74
CA GLU A 344 22.02 -25.11 16.79
C GLU A 344 22.50 -23.69 17.13
N PHE A 345 22.59 -22.79 16.14
CA PHE A 345 23.21 -21.47 16.31
C PHE A 345 22.24 -20.34 16.06
N ASN A 346 22.32 -19.25 16.82
CA ASN A 346 21.54 -18.04 16.61
C ASN A 346 22.12 -17.18 15.46
N HIS A 347 21.28 -16.80 14.50
CA HIS A 347 21.63 -15.89 13.39
C HIS A 347 21.00 -14.50 13.53
N ILE A 348 20.10 -14.32 14.49
CA ILE A 348 19.45 -13.04 14.83
C ILE A 348 20.24 -12.41 15.97
N ILE A 349 21.39 -11.84 15.60
CA ILE A 349 22.29 -11.19 16.54
C ILE A 349 21.90 -9.73 16.64
N ALA A 350 21.59 -9.28 17.86
CA ALA A 350 21.35 -7.87 18.11
C ALA A 350 22.64 -7.09 17.80
N PRO A 351 22.58 -5.96 17.08
CA PRO A 351 23.74 -5.10 16.97
C PRO A 351 24.23 -4.78 18.39
N PRO A 352 25.56 -4.73 18.61
CA PRO A 352 26.09 -4.43 19.94
C PRO A 352 25.42 -3.15 20.41
N GLY A 353 24.67 -3.24 21.51
CA GLY A 353 23.98 -2.09 22.06
C GLY A 353 24.98 -0.94 22.21
N PRO A 354 24.54 0.32 22.07
CA PRO A 354 25.44 1.46 22.25
C PRO A 354 26.15 1.26 23.58
N GLN A 355 27.44 0.91 23.52
CA GLN A 355 28.21 0.63 24.72
C GLN A 355 28.03 1.87 25.57
N PRO A 356 27.52 1.74 26.82
CA PRO A 356 27.27 2.89 27.68
C PRO A 356 28.55 3.68 27.65
N ALA A 357 28.52 4.86 27.02
CA ALA A 357 29.70 5.55 26.55
C ALA A 357 30.65 5.57 27.72
N LEU A 358 31.71 4.74 27.66
CA LEU A 358 32.56 4.40 28.81
C LEU A 358 32.79 5.71 29.51
N GLU A 359 32.13 5.89 30.66
CA GLU A 359 31.93 7.19 31.30
C GLU A 359 33.30 7.83 31.30
N GLN A 360 33.52 8.77 30.36
CA GLN A 360 34.87 9.18 30.03
C GLN A 360 35.39 9.77 31.32
N ALA A 361 36.30 9.02 31.96
CA ALA A 361 36.82 9.37 33.27
C ALA A 361 37.13 10.86 33.20
N PRO A 362 36.52 11.69 34.06
CA PRO A 362 36.42 13.13 33.87
C PRO A 362 37.78 13.61 33.39
N GLN A 363 37.82 13.99 32.10
CA GLN A 363 39.05 14.47 31.47
C GLN A 363 39.58 15.53 32.44
N PRO A 364 40.80 15.36 33.00
CA PRO A 364 41.31 16.27 33.99
C PRO A 364 41.19 17.65 33.40
N VAL A 365 40.37 18.50 34.05
CA VAL A 365 40.05 19.85 33.60
C VAL A 365 41.37 20.45 33.12
N PRO A 366 41.53 20.74 31.81
CA PRO A 366 42.77 21.29 31.31
C PRO A 366 43.06 22.49 32.17
N THR A 367 44.16 22.41 32.92
CA THR A 367 44.55 23.44 33.86
C THR A 367 44.63 24.70 33.02
N ARG A 368 43.69 25.62 33.26
CA ARG A 368 43.55 26.85 32.50
C ARG A 368 44.86 27.59 32.62
N GLU A 369 45.75 27.40 31.67
CA GLU A 369 46.95 28.22 31.59
C GLU A 369 46.47 29.65 31.47
N HIS A 370 46.98 30.44 32.40
CA HIS A 370 46.60 31.81 32.63
C HIS A 370 47.13 32.65 31.47
N ILE A 371 46.46 32.62 30.32
CA ILE A 371 46.79 33.47 29.18
C ILE A 371 46.56 34.92 29.62
N MET A 372 47.66 35.58 29.98
CA MET A 372 47.71 37.02 30.17
C MET A 372 47.38 37.70 28.84
N ARG A 373 46.30 38.49 28.88
CA ARG A 373 46.14 39.79 28.23
C ARG A 373 46.60 39.90 26.77
N SER A 374 45.62 39.95 25.88
CA SER A 374 45.59 40.95 24.81
C SER A 374 44.14 41.38 24.59
N SER A 375 43.86 42.67 24.77
CA SER A 375 42.58 43.30 24.45
C SER A 375 42.25 43.13 22.97
N PRO A 376 41.05 42.67 22.59
CA PRO A 376 40.52 42.93 21.27
C PRO A 376 39.89 44.33 21.23
N ASP A 377 40.49 45.21 20.45
CA ASP A 377 39.87 46.46 19.99
C ASP A 377 38.61 46.12 19.18
N PHE A 378 37.44 46.34 19.80
CA PHE A 378 36.17 46.32 19.10
C PHE A 378 35.90 47.71 18.50
N PRO A 379 35.68 47.82 17.18
CA PRO A 379 35.22 49.08 16.59
C PRO A 379 33.79 49.40 17.03
N PRO A 380 33.44 50.69 17.16
CA PRO A 380 32.13 51.12 17.66
C PRO A 380 31.02 50.75 16.67
N LEU A 381 29.94 50.18 17.20
CA LEU A 381 28.70 49.90 16.48
C LEU A 381 28.07 51.21 15.98
N VAL A 382 27.92 51.31 14.66
CA VAL A 382 27.14 52.36 13.99
C VAL A 382 25.65 52.00 14.08
N PRO A 383 24.74 52.94 14.43
CA PRO A 383 23.31 52.67 14.45
C PRO A 383 22.80 52.45 13.01
N ALA A 384 22.20 51.29 12.76
CA ALA A 384 21.54 50.99 11.49
C ALA A 384 20.27 51.85 11.35
N ALA A 385 20.23 52.67 10.31
CA ALA A 385 19.03 53.38 9.87
C ALA A 385 18.03 52.40 9.22
N PRO A 386 16.71 52.63 9.38
CA PRO A 386 15.69 51.77 8.78
C PRO A 386 15.68 51.95 7.25
N GLN A 387 16.04 50.88 6.53
CA GLN A 387 15.84 50.81 5.09
C GLN A 387 14.37 50.46 4.80
N SER A 388 13.68 51.41 4.14
CA SER A 388 12.38 51.19 3.51
C SER A 388 12.52 50.21 2.35
N VAL A 389 11.83 49.08 2.45
CA VAL A 389 11.68 48.10 1.36
C VAL A 389 10.81 48.73 0.26
N PRO A 390 11.24 48.76 -1.02
CA PRO A 390 10.40 49.21 -2.12
C PRO A 390 9.33 48.15 -2.45
N GLU A 391 8.07 48.60 -2.48
CA GLU A 391 6.89 47.83 -2.90
C GLU A 391 7.01 47.45 -4.40
N PRO A 392 6.78 46.19 -4.79
CA PRO A 392 6.83 45.77 -6.19
C PRO A 392 5.62 46.33 -6.99
N PRO A 393 5.79 46.56 -8.31
CA PRO A 393 4.81 47.26 -9.13
C PRO A 393 3.54 46.42 -9.34
N ARG A 394 2.39 46.99 -9.00
CA ARG A 394 1.06 46.43 -9.28
C ARG A 394 0.75 46.55 -10.77
N GLU A 395 0.49 45.41 -11.41
CA GLU A 395 -0.05 45.33 -12.77
C GLU A 395 -1.52 45.80 -12.84
N PRO A 396 -1.96 46.34 -14.00
CA PRO A 396 -3.25 46.99 -14.13
C PRO A 396 -4.37 45.97 -14.35
N ARG A 397 -5.29 45.86 -13.38
CA ARG A 397 -6.58 45.18 -13.54
C ARG A 397 -7.53 46.03 -14.39
N ALA A 398 -7.89 45.52 -15.56
CA ALA A 398 -9.02 45.98 -16.33
C ALA A 398 -10.33 45.67 -15.58
N GLY A 399 -11.13 46.69 -15.31
CA GLY A 399 -12.52 46.54 -14.87
C GLY A 399 -13.49 46.59 -16.05
N PRO A 400 -14.76 46.23 -15.81
CA PRO A 400 -15.82 47.05 -16.38
C PRO A 400 -16.86 47.48 -15.33
N SER A 401 -17.17 48.78 -15.44
CA SER A 401 -18.48 49.41 -15.36
C SER A 401 -19.32 49.26 -14.09
N THR A 402 -19.22 50.31 -13.29
CA THR A 402 -20.18 50.79 -12.29
C THR A 402 -21.46 51.32 -12.96
N THR A 403 -22.62 50.80 -12.54
CA THR A 403 -23.91 51.49 -12.65
C THR A 403 -24.29 52.00 -11.26
N ALA A 404 -24.55 53.31 -11.18
CA ALA A 404 -24.88 54.05 -9.97
C ALA A 404 -26.33 53.79 -9.50
N VAL A 405 -26.53 53.58 -8.19
CA VAL A 405 -27.78 53.90 -7.47
C VAL A 405 -27.39 54.41 -6.07
N GLY A 406 -28.05 55.50 -5.66
CA GLY A 406 -27.71 56.37 -4.53
C GLY A 406 -28.05 55.85 -3.11
N PRO A 407 -27.98 56.75 -2.11
CA PRO A 407 -27.67 56.39 -0.72
C PRO A 407 -28.90 56.22 0.16
N ILE A 408 -28.91 55.22 1.05
CA ILE A 408 -29.89 55.12 2.15
C ILE A 408 -29.19 54.74 3.47
N SER A 409 -29.21 55.73 4.37
CA SER A 409 -29.29 55.70 5.83
C SER A 409 -28.85 54.48 6.65
N ARG A 410 -27.92 54.79 7.57
CA ARG A 410 -27.69 54.12 8.86
C ARG A 410 -29.01 53.79 9.59
N ARG A 411 -29.23 52.52 9.96
CA ARG A 411 -30.06 52.11 11.10
C ARG A 411 -29.50 50.83 11.74
N LEU A 412 -29.12 51.00 13.01
CA LEU A 412 -29.24 50.11 14.18
C LEU A 412 -29.36 48.60 13.94
N LEU A 413 -28.36 47.87 14.44
CA LEU A 413 -28.39 46.44 14.75
C LEU A 413 -29.45 46.12 15.83
N PRO A 414 -30.21 45.03 15.68
CA PRO A 414 -30.73 44.29 16.81
C PRO A 414 -30.01 42.94 16.96
N LEU A 415 -29.45 42.77 18.16
CA LEU A 415 -29.36 41.57 18.98
C LEU A 415 -30.15 40.37 18.42
N MET A 416 -29.45 39.29 18.05
CA MET A 416 -30.04 37.96 17.81
C MET A 416 -29.68 37.07 19.00
N ASP A 417 -30.61 37.01 19.95
CA ASP A 417 -30.80 35.89 20.87
C ASP A 417 -31.81 34.92 20.23
N GLU A 418 -31.77 33.65 20.67
CA GLU A 418 -32.63 32.50 20.29
C GLU A 418 -32.13 31.59 19.15
N LEU A 419 -31.29 30.63 19.53
CA LEU A 419 -31.17 29.34 18.86
C LEU A 419 -32.29 28.40 19.35
N PRO A 420 -33.08 27.76 18.46
CA PRO A 420 -33.99 26.71 18.88
C PRO A 420 -33.26 25.38 19.12
N SER A 421 -33.67 24.72 20.20
CA SER A 421 -33.23 23.39 20.65
C SER A 421 -33.46 22.29 19.59
N PRO A 422 -32.59 21.26 19.47
CA PRO A 422 -32.79 20.17 18.53
C PRO A 422 -33.95 19.28 18.99
N ALA A 423 -35.07 19.35 18.27
CA ALA A 423 -36.17 18.42 18.43
C ALA A 423 -35.76 17.02 17.95
N SER A 424 -36.05 16.04 18.80
CA SER A 424 -35.88 14.61 18.63
C SER A 424 -36.49 14.11 17.31
N PHE A 425 -35.65 13.57 16.42
CA PHE A 425 -36.11 12.75 15.30
C PHE A 425 -36.43 11.35 15.82
N LEU A 426 -37.73 11.06 15.98
CA LEU A 426 -38.23 9.70 16.09
C LEU A 426 -38.36 9.08 14.68
N PRO A 427 -38.01 7.80 14.49
CA PRO A 427 -38.22 7.12 13.22
C PRO A 427 -39.72 6.84 13.02
N PHE A 428 -40.24 7.25 11.87
CA PHE A 428 -41.54 6.81 11.37
C PHE A 428 -41.48 5.29 11.12
N LEU A 429 -42.06 4.50 12.02
CA LEU A 429 -42.44 3.12 11.73
C LEU A 429 -43.71 3.15 10.87
N VAL A 430 -43.53 3.00 9.56
CA VAL A 430 -44.63 2.67 8.65
C VAL A 430 -44.94 1.19 8.85
N ALA A 431 -46.13 0.90 9.36
CA ALA A 431 -46.65 -0.47 9.43
C ALA A 431 -46.80 -1.03 8.00
N PRO A 432 -46.39 -2.29 7.73
CA PRO A 432 -46.60 -2.91 6.44
C PRO A 432 -48.09 -3.21 6.21
N PRO A 433 -48.59 -3.15 4.96
CA PRO A 433 -49.94 -3.58 4.64
C PRO A 433 -50.07 -5.10 4.83
N GLU A 434 -51.09 -5.50 5.59
CA GLU A 434 -51.52 -6.89 5.71
C GLU A 434 -52.00 -7.40 4.34
N TYR A 435 -51.25 -8.31 3.74
CA TYR A 435 -51.71 -9.14 2.63
C TYR A 435 -52.11 -10.51 3.17
N PRO A 436 -53.29 -11.04 2.84
CA PRO A 436 -53.62 -12.43 3.15
C PRO A 436 -52.84 -13.32 2.17
N VAL A 437 -51.89 -14.07 2.72
CA VAL A 437 -51.14 -15.09 1.98
C VAL A 437 -51.69 -16.46 2.39
N ASP A 438 -52.51 -17.05 1.53
CA ASP A 438 -52.76 -18.49 1.54
C ASP A 438 -51.51 -19.18 0.97
N LEU A 439 -50.67 -19.72 1.85
CA LEU A 439 -49.53 -20.56 1.50
C LEU A 439 -49.99 -22.03 1.45
N PRO A 440 -49.72 -22.79 0.36
CA PRO A 440 -49.83 -24.24 0.40
C PRO A 440 -48.70 -24.83 1.26
N GLU A 441 -49.04 -25.84 2.06
CA GLU A 441 -48.10 -26.66 2.83
C GLU A 441 -47.01 -27.23 1.91
N PHE A 442 -45.79 -26.68 2.01
CA PHE A 442 -44.59 -27.34 1.50
C PHE A 442 -44.11 -28.33 2.55
N GLY A 443 -44.21 -29.63 2.21
CA GLY A 443 -43.64 -30.72 2.98
C GLY A 443 -42.12 -30.56 3.15
N SER A 444 -41.65 -30.96 4.33
CA SER A 444 -40.26 -31.00 4.74
C SER A 444 -39.35 -31.60 3.67
N ALA A 445 -38.29 -30.88 3.31
CA ALA A 445 -37.24 -31.37 2.42
C ALA A 445 -36.55 -32.63 2.99
N ALA A 446 -36.23 -33.57 2.10
CA ALA A 446 -35.48 -34.77 2.42
C ALA A 446 -34.06 -34.43 2.90
N SER A 447 -33.62 -35.19 3.91
CA SER A 447 -32.29 -35.13 4.51
C SER A 447 -31.23 -35.45 3.46
N SER A 448 -30.11 -34.71 3.47
CA SER A 448 -28.95 -34.92 2.58
C SER A 448 -28.23 -36.27 2.77
N GLN A 449 -28.78 -37.17 3.58
CA GLN A 449 -28.29 -38.53 3.76
C GLN A 449 -28.72 -39.45 2.61
N ASP A 450 -29.90 -39.22 2.00
CA ASP A 450 -30.49 -40.14 1.02
C ASP A 450 -29.74 -40.15 -0.33
N PHE A 451 -28.99 -39.09 -0.65
CA PHE A 451 -28.20 -39.02 -1.90
C PHE A 451 -26.91 -39.86 -1.88
N ARG A 452 -26.40 -40.21 -0.70
CA ARG A 452 -25.19 -41.08 -0.60
C ARG A 452 -25.53 -42.55 -0.80
N ASP A 453 -26.69 -42.99 -0.31
CA ASP A 453 -27.10 -44.38 -0.42
C ASP A 453 -27.55 -44.77 -1.84
N GLU A 454 -27.95 -43.80 -2.67
CA GLU A 454 -28.36 -44.05 -4.07
C GLU A 454 -27.17 -44.16 -5.04
N VAL A 455 -26.04 -43.52 -4.72
CA VAL A 455 -24.80 -43.60 -5.53
C VAL A 455 -24.03 -44.90 -5.25
N ASP A 456 -24.04 -45.38 -4.00
CA ASP A 456 -23.43 -46.67 -3.62
C ASP A 456 -24.23 -47.89 -4.14
N ALA A 457 -25.47 -47.70 -4.59
CA ALA A 457 -26.28 -48.76 -5.20
C ALA A 457 -26.09 -48.91 -6.72
N LEU A 458 -25.37 -47.98 -7.37
CA LEU A 458 -25.13 -47.96 -8.81
C LEU A 458 -23.68 -48.28 -9.21
N LEU A 459 -22.80 -48.53 -8.23
CA LEU A 459 -21.46 -49.08 -8.38
C LEU A 459 -21.43 -50.52 -7.85
#